data_AF-A0A7C9AJC7-F1
#
_entry.id   AF-A0A7C9AJC7-F1
#
_cell.length_a   1.000
_cell.length_b   1.000
_cell.length_c   1.000
_cell.angle_alpha   90.00
_cell.angle_beta   90.00
_cell.angle_gamma   90.00
#
_symmetry.space_group_name_H-M   'P 1'
#
loop_
_entity.id
_entity.type
_entity.pdbx_description
1 polymer ?
#
loop_
_entity_poly.entity_id
_entity_poly.type
_entity_poly.pdbx_seq_one_letter_code
_entity_poly.pdbx_strand_id
1 'polypeptide(L)'
;TFEELKHLNLSWIGINHMNEFLCAFGLIRSCLNIEELVVCMRVFPDDLNMQELTILGDAETKDEPDYMLNHLRSIHIGNIRGLALEMKLISYLLAFSPSLERLSFTCY
;
A
#
# COMPACT_ATOMS: atom_id res chain seq x y z
N THR A 1 5.55 -10.94 16.60
CA THR A 1 6.30 -10.21 15.55
C THR A 1 6.09 -10.94 14.24
N PHE A 2 6.09 -10.23 13.10
CA PHE A 2 5.87 -10.82 11.76
C PHE A 2 7.20 -11.12 11.05
N GLU A 3 8.25 -11.46 11.81
CA GLU A 3 9.63 -11.53 11.31
C GLU A 3 9.84 -12.60 10.23
N GLU A 4 9.07 -13.68 10.26
CA GLU A 4 9.11 -14.77 9.27
C GLU A 4 8.14 -14.56 8.10
N LEU A 5 7.29 -13.52 8.14
CA LEU A 5 6.31 -13.27 7.09
C LEU A 5 6.99 -12.78 5.81
N LYS A 6 6.99 -13.62 4.78
CA LYS A 6 7.57 -13.30 3.46
C LYS A 6 6.56 -12.80 2.43
N HIS A 7 5.30 -13.19 2.59
CA HIS A 7 4.25 -12.88 1.62
C HIS A 7 3.08 -12.24 2.35
N LEU A 8 2.69 -11.04 1.94
CA LEU A 8 1.52 -10.34 2.46
C LEU A 8 0.50 -10.16 1.34
N ASN A 9 -0.70 -10.72 1.52
CA ASN A 9 -1.82 -10.57 0.60
C ASN A 9 -2.97 -9.83 1.29
N LEU A 10 -3.26 -8.64 0.79
CA LEU A 10 -4.34 -7.77 1.23
C LEU A 10 -5.38 -7.69 0.11
N SER A 11 -6.42 -8.51 0.21
CA SER A 11 -7.47 -8.61 -0.80
C SER A 11 -8.72 -7.86 -0.41
N TRP A 12 -9.37 -7.24 -1.41
CA TRP A 12 -10.65 -6.53 -1.30
C TRP A 12 -10.62 -5.33 -0.36
N ILE A 13 -9.49 -4.61 -0.31
CA ILE A 13 -9.34 -3.42 0.54
C ILE A 13 -10.13 -2.24 -0.06
N GLY A 14 -11.11 -1.73 0.68
CA GLY A 14 -11.83 -0.51 0.36
C GLY A 14 -10.91 0.71 0.41
N ILE A 15 -10.39 1.13 -0.74
CA ILE A 15 -9.40 2.23 -0.74
C ILE A 15 -10.03 3.58 -0.37
N ASN A 16 -11.33 3.74 -0.65
CA ASN A 16 -12.12 4.89 -0.23
C ASN A 16 -12.80 4.70 1.14
N HIS A 17 -12.49 3.62 1.85
CA HIS A 17 -12.93 3.40 3.22
C HIS A 17 -11.73 3.55 4.16
N MET A 18 -11.57 4.73 4.76
CA MET A 18 -10.35 5.10 5.49
C MET A 18 -9.89 4.10 6.53
N ASN A 19 -10.81 3.49 7.27
CA ASN A 19 -10.44 2.50 8.29
C ASN A 19 -9.77 1.27 7.66
N GLU A 20 -10.29 0.79 6.52
CA GLU A 20 -9.68 -0.34 5.82
C GLU A 20 -8.34 0.05 5.21
N PHE A 21 -8.27 1.24 4.61
CA PHE A 21 -7.03 1.77 4.04
C PHE A 21 -5.92 1.92 5.11
N LEU A 22 -6.22 2.53 6.25
CA LEU A 22 -5.26 2.74 7.34
C LEU A 22 -4.84 1.41 7.98
N CYS A 23 -5.76 0.46 8.14
CA CYS A 23 -5.41 -0.87 8.61
C CYS A 23 -4.46 -1.59 7.64
N ALA A 24 -4.77 -1.58 6.34
CA ALA A 24 -3.90 -2.16 5.31
C ALA A 24 -2.51 -1.51 5.31
N PHE A 25 -2.47 -0.18 5.40
CA PHE A 25 -1.23 0.58 5.44
C PHE A 25 -0.39 0.28 6.69
N GLY A 26 -1.02 0.22 7.87
CA GLY A 26 -0.37 -0.14 9.13
C GLY A 26 0.20 -1.56 9.11
N LEU A 27 -0.51 -2.52 8.49
CA LEU A 27 -0.02 -3.89 8.32
C LEU A 27 1.23 -3.93 7.43
N ILE A 28 1.22 -3.23 6.29
CA ILE A 28 2.39 -3.13 5.40
C ILE A 28 3.59 -2.58 6.19
N ARG A 29 3.40 -1.49 6.94
CA ARG A 29 4.47 -0.87 7.76
C ARG A 29 4.99 -1.76 8.89
N SER A 30 4.19 -2.71 9.36
CA SER A 30 4.58 -3.61 10.44
C SER A 30 5.33 -4.86 9.96
N CYS A 31 5.35 -5.10 8.65
CA CYS A 31 5.87 -6.33 8.05
C CYS A 31 7.13 -6.05 7.22
N LEU A 32 8.22 -5.61 7.86
CA LEU A 32 9.42 -5.12 7.16
C LEU A 32 10.22 -6.20 6.41
N ASN A 33 10.01 -7.47 6.74
CA ASN A 33 10.73 -8.61 6.14
C ASN A 33 10.00 -9.25 4.94
N ILE A 34 8.88 -8.66 4.49
CA ILE A 34 8.12 -9.16 3.35
C ILE A 34 8.95 -9.04 2.08
N GLU A 35 8.83 -10.05 1.23
CA GLU A 35 9.46 -10.15 -0.08
C GLU A 35 8.45 -9.95 -1.20
N GLU A 36 7.18 -10.29 -0.94
CA GLU A 36 6.08 -10.13 -1.88
C GLU A 36 4.86 -9.49 -1.22
N LEU A 37 4.30 -8.49 -1.90
CA LEU A 37 3.07 -7.80 -1.52
C LEU A 37 2.04 -7.91 -2.64
N VAL A 38 0.84 -8.37 -2.29
CA VAL A 38 -0.33 -8.36 -3.16
C VAL A 38 -1.38 -7.46 -2.55
N VAL A 39 -1.84 -6.45 -3.28
CA VAL A 39 -2.93 -5.56 -2.86
C VAL A 39 -4.01 -5.57 -3.92
N CYS A 40 -5.19 -6.09 -3.59
CA CYS A 40 -6.36 -5.99 -4.46
C CYS A 40 -7.36 -5.01 -3.85
N MET A 41 -7.60 -3.91 -4.56
CA MET A 41 -8.44 -2.83 -4.07
C MET A 41 -9.91 -3.05 -4.43
N ARG A 42 -10.82 -2.43 -3.69
CA ARG A 42 -12.23 -2.27 -4.02
C ARG A 42 -12.58 -0.80 -3.86
N VAL A 43 -13.47 -0.33 -4.72
CA VAL A 43 -14.05 1.02 -4.61
C VAL A 43 -15.53 0.85 -4.36
N PHE A 44 -15.99 1.35 -3.22
CA PHE A 44 -17.40 1.35 -2.87
C PHE A 44 -18.07 2.59 -3.52
N PRO A 45 -19.15 2.44 -4.30
CA PRO A 45 -19.76 3.55 -5.04
C PRO A 45 -20.22 4.71 -4.16
N ASP A 46 -20.58 4.41 -2.92
CA ASP A 46 -21.20 5.36 -1.98
C ASP A 46 -20.20 6.40 -1.43
N ASP A 47 -18.90 6.14 -1.55
CA ASP A 47 -17.83 6.92 -0.91
C ASP A 47 -16.89 7.64 -1.92
N LEU A 48 -17.36 7.86 -3.16
CA LEU A 48 -16.59 8.61 -4.17
C LEU A 48 -16.41 10.12 -3.83
N ASN A 49 -17.09 10.60 -2.78
CA ASN A 49 -17.08 12.01 -2.35
C ASN A 49 -16.01 12.33 -1.28
N MET A 50 -15.22 11.36 -0.81
CA MET A 50 -14.24 11.64 0.25
C MET A 50 -13.03 12.42 -0.29
N GLN A 51 -13.01 13.72 0.01
CA GLN A 51 -11.79 14.55 0.06
C GLN A 51 -10.98 14.18 1.31
N GLU A 52 -10.30 13.03 1.32
CA GLU A 52 -9.33 12.73 2.39
C GLU A 52 -7.94 12.59 1.81
N LEU A 53 -7.31 13.75 1.62
CA LEU A 53 -6.02 13.91 0.96
C LEU A 53 -4.85 14.20 1.92
N THR A 54 -5.03 14.15 3.23
CA THR A 54 -3.99 14.64 4.16
C THR A 54 -3.10 13.52 4.76
N ILE A 55 -3.59 12.29 4.92
CA ILE A 55 -2.91 11.31 5.80
C ILE A 55 -1.59 10.75 5.24
N LEU A 56 -1.49 10.53 3.93
CA LEU A 56 -0.23 10.06 3.32
C LEU A 56 0.79 11.20 3.14
N GLY A 57 0.34 12.46 3.07
CA GLY A 57 1.22 13.62 2.91
C GLY A 57 2.06 13.90 4.16
N ASP A 58 1.54 13.60 5.35
CA ASP A 58 2.32 13.73 6.59
C ASP A 58 3.35 12.60 6.75
N ALA A 59 3.13 11.44 6.11
CA ALA A 59 4.11 10.35 6.05
C ALA A 59 5.28 10.64 5.10
N GLU A 60 5.21 11.69 4.27
CA GLU A 60 6.34 12.19 3.46
C GLU A 60 7.32 13.05 4.28
N THR A 61 7.03 13.31 5.56
CA THR A 61 7.90 14.14 6.41
C THR A 61 8.77 13.30 7.35
N LYS A 62 10.08 13.32 7.05
CA LYS A 62 11.25 12.88 7.83
C LYS A 62 11.56 11.38 7.81
N ASP A 63 12.59 11.03 7.05
CA ASP A 63 13.81 10.30 7.47
C ASP A 63 13.74 9.36 8.69
N GLU A 64 12.68 8.57 8.85
CA GLU A 64 12.68 7.44 9.80
C GLU A 64 13.01 6.15 9.03
N PRO A 65 14.26 5.66 9.11
CA PRO A 65 14.71 4.45 8.41
C PRO A 65 14.01 3.17 8.90
N ASP A 66 13.29 3.24 10.03
CA ASP A 66 12.69 2.09 10.71
C ASP A 66 11.50 1.47 9.96
N TYR A 67 11.02 2.08 8.86
CA TYR A 67 9.88 1.56 8.08
C TYR A 67 10.21 1.19 6.63
N MET A 68 11.49 1.11 6.27
CA MET A 68 11.86 0.70 4.91
C MET A 68 11.56 -0.78 4.66
N LEU A 69 10.90 -1.06 3.54
CA LEU A 69 10.57 -2.39 3.04
C LEU A 69 11.76 -2.96 2.26
N ASN A 70 12.90 -3.08 2.94
CA ASN A 70 14.21 -3.41 2.34
C ASN A 70 14.24 -4.77 1.62
N HIS A 71 13.34 -5.68 2.00
CA HIS A 71 13.26 -7.03 1.44
C HIS A 71 12.20 -7.16 0.35
N LEU A 72 11.34 -6.15 0.16
CA LEU A 72 10.23 -6.24 -0.78
C LEU A 72 10.74 -6.21 -2.21
N ARG A 73 10.59 -7.33 -2.93
CA ARG A 73 11.06 -7.52 -4.31
C ARG A 73 9.93 -7.48 -5.32
N SER A 74 8.71 -7.84 -4.91
CA SER A 74 7.58 -7.94 -5.83
C SER A 74 6.32 -7.32 -5.26
N ILE A 75 5.69 -6.43 -6.03
CA ILE A 75 4.38 -5.85 -5.73
C ILE A 75 3.42 -6.18 -6.87
N HIS A 76 2.25 -6.69 -6.50
CA HIS A 76 1.11 -6.84 -7.40
C HIS A 76 -0.06 -6.00 -6.90
N ILE A 77 -0.57 -5.11 -7.74
CA ILE A 77 -1.74 -4.29 -7.41
C ILE A 77 -2.88 -4.58 -8.38
N GLY A 78 -3.98 -5.10 -7.84
CA GLY A 78 -5.19 -5.43 -8.58
C GLY A 78 -6.30 -4.41 -8.41
N ASN A 79 -7.12 -4.28 -9.45
CA ASN A 79 -8.35 -3.46 -9.50
C ASN A 79 -8.12 -1.96 -9.32
N ILE A 80 -7.07 -1.43 -9.96
CA ILE A 80 -6.76 0.01 -10.00
C ILE A 80 -7.78 0.73 -10.88
N ARG A 81 -8.31 1.85 -10.39
CA ARG A 81 -9.24 2.74 -11.11
C ARG A 81 -8.67 4.12 -11.46
N GLY A 82 -7.42 4.39 -11.09
CA GLY A 82 -6.76 5.69 -11.30
C GLY A 82 -7.09 6.73 -10.23
N LEU A 83 -7.53 6.33 -9.03
CA LEU A 83 -7.86 7.26 -7.96
C LEU A 83 -6.60 7.85 -7.33
N ALA A 84 -6.71 9.07 -6.81
CA ALA A 84 -5.58 9.76 -6.18
C ALA A 84 -4.97 8.96 -5.01
N LEU A 85 -5.79 8.26 -4.22
CA LEU A 85 -5.32 7.42 -3.12
C LEU A 85 -4.55 6.18 -3.61
N GLU A 86 -4.95 5.58 -4.74
CA GLU A 86 -4.23 4.45 -5.34
C GLU A 86 -2.84 4.90 -5.76
N MET A 87 -2.77 6.06 -6.43
CA MET A 87 -1.49 6.64 -6.88
C MET A 87 -0.60 7.01 -5.70
N LYS A 88 -1.15 7.55 -4.61
CA LYS A 88 -0.36 7.84 -3.41
C LYS A 88 0.18 6.57 -2.74
N LEU A 89 -0.62 5.50 -2.65
CA LEU A 89 -0.12 4.23 -2.13
C LEU A 89 1.01 3.68 -3.01
N ILE A 90 0.87 3.74 -4.33
CA ILE A 90 1.90 3.32 -5.29
C ILE A 90 3.18 4.14 -5.07
N SER A 91 3.08 5.47 -5.02
CA SER A 91 4.22 6.35 -4.77
C SER A 91 4.92 6.04 -3.45
N TYR A 92 4.14 5.82 -2.38
CA TYR A 92 4.68 5.41 -1.09
C TYR A 92 5.45 4.09 -1.18
N LEU A 93 4.83 3.05 -1.76
CA LEU A 93 5.47 1.74 -1.88
C LEU A 93 6.76 1.82 -2.70
N LEU A 94 6.77 2.60 -3.78
CA LEU A 94 7.97 2.83 -4.58
C LEU A 94 9.08 3.55 -3.80
N ALA A 95 8.74 4.58 -3.02
CA ALA A 95 9.71 5.35 -2.26
C ALA A 95 10.35 4.54 -1.11
N PHE A 96 9.59 3.64 -0.49
CA PHE A 96 10.02 2.89 0.70
C PHE A 96 10.51 1.47 0.41
N SER A 97 10.57 1.04 -0.85
CA SER A 97 10.99 -0.33 -1.24
C SER A 97 12.23 -0.28 -2.15
N PRO A 98 13.43 0.01 -1.60
CA PRO A 98 14.64 0.23 -2.40
C PRO A 98 15.10 -1.00 -3.18
N SER A 99 14.67 -2.20 -2.77
CA SER A 99 15.02 -3.48 -3.42
C SER A 99 13.92 -4.01 -4.35
N LEU A 100 12.94 -3.19 -4.71
CA LEU A 100 11.82 -3.60 -5.56
C LEU A 100 12.32 -3.95 -6.97
N GLU A 101 12.04 -5.18 -7.39
CA GLU A 101 12.42 -5.69 -8.72
C GLU A 101 11.24 -5.71 -9.69
N ARG A 102 10.03 -5.93 -9.18
CA ARG A 102 8.82 -6.07 -9.99
C ARG A 102 7.66 -5.31 -9.40
N LEU A 103 7.04 -4.49 -10.24
CA LEU A 103 5.74 -3.89 -10.01
C LEU A 103 4.81 -4.34 -11.14
N SER A 104 3.66 -4.91 -10.78
CA SER A 104 2.67 -5.38 -11.75
C SER A 104 1.28 -4.92 -11.36
N PHE A 105 0.45 -4.75 -12.39
CA PHE A 105 -0.90 -4.23 -12.26
C PHE A 105 -1.89 -5.17 -12.94
N THR A 106 -3.11 -5.23 -12.40
CA THR A 106 -4.25 -5.82 -13.10
C THR A 106 -5.41 -4.83 -13.06
N CYS A 107 -5.81 -4.36 -14.24
CA CYS A 107 -6.93 -3.44 -14.41
C CYS A 107 -8.18 -4.22 -14.85
N TYR A 108 -9.36 -3.75 -14.45
CA TYR A 108 -10.66 -4.27 -14.89
C TYR A 108 -11.48 -3.17 -15.55
#